data_AF-A0A2E7PT02-F1
#
_entry.id   AF-A0A2E7PT02-F1
#
_cell.length_a   1.000
_cell.length_b   1.000
_cell.length_c   1.000
_cell.angle_alpha   90.00
_cell.angle_beta   90.00
_cell.angle_gamma   90.00
#
_symmetry.space_group_name_H-M   'P 1'
#
loop_
_entity.id
_entity.type
_entity.pdbx_description
1 polymer ?
#
loop_
_entity_poly.entity_id
_entity_poly.type
_entity_poly.pdbx_seq_one_letter_code
_entity_poly.pdbx_strand_id
1 'polypeptide(L)'
;MGAGQVKRKAKRHPLGWCGWENDLDKIGKLKRLAGIVAVVSLLVMTLTAFSGRLISNELMTGYALMIHVGTAPVFLLCAVFLLITWAHQCRLTEDERAELTARLCFQPVKAKDSLLLIKLTFWGAMFLTVPACLSIVAVMFTIFGTHGQDVLVGVHQYTGLGLVLLTIIHVYLVLRRRLK
;
A
#
# COMPACT_ATOMS: atom_id res chain seq x y z
N MET A 1 -39.31 28.50 23.58
CA MET A 1 -38.18 29.18 22.91
C MET A 1 -36.98 28.26 22.92
N GLY A 2 -36.59 27.74 21.76
CA GLY A 2 -35.61 26.67 21.62
C GLY A 2 -34.18 27.17 21.78
N ALA A 3 -33.45 26.59 22.73
CA ALA A 3 -32.00 26.76 22.81
C ALA A 3 -31.35 25.86 21.77
N GLY A 4 -30.78 26.49 20.73
CA GLY A 4 -30.10 25.84 19.62
C GLY A 4 -28.94 24.97 20.09
N GLN A 5 -29.06 23.67 19.84
CA GLN A 5 -27.96 22.71 19.88
C GLN A 5 -26.93 23.09 18.81
N VAL A 6 -25.94 23.89 19.19
CA VAL A 6 -24.72 24.09 18.40
C VAL A 6 -23.97 22.75 18.42
N LYS A 7 -24.25 21.88 17.45
CA LYS A 7 -23.48 20.67 17.18
C LYS A 7 -22.04 21.10 16.87
N ARG A 8 -21.17 21.01 17.89
CA ARG A 8 -19.71 21.11 17.76
C ARG A 8 -19.30 20.11 16.66
N LYS A 9 -18.96 20.59 15.46
CA LYS A 9 -18.38 19.74 14.41
C LYS A 9 -17.13 19.10 15.00
N ALA A 10 -17.21 17.81 15.34
CA ALA A 10 -16.06 17.04 15.76
C ALA A 10 -14.98 17.19 14.68
N LYS A 11 -13.79 17.70 15.06
CA LYS A 11 -12.63 17.76 14.18
C LYS A 11 -12.34 16.34 13.70
N ARG A 12 -12.75 15.99 12.48
CA ARG A 12 -12.42 14.71 11.87
C ARG A 12 -10.91 14.60 11.78
N HIS A 13 -10.36 13.48 12.25
CA HIS A 13 -8.92 13.28 12.17
C HIS A 13 -8.50 13.28 10.69
N PRO A 14 -7.35 13.87 10.31
CA PRO A 14 -6.88 13.88 8.91
C PRO A 14 -6.69 12.48 8.28
N LEU A 15 -6.73 11.44 9.12
CA LEU A 15 -6.63 10.02 8.75
C LEU A 15 -7.94 9.24 9.01
N GLY A 16 -9.06 9.91 9.26
CA GLY A 16 -10.36 9.25 9.52
C GLY A 16 -10.79 8.33 8.36
N TRP A 17 -10.39 8.66 7.13
CA TRP A 17 -10.63 7.85 5.93
C TRP A 17 -9.91 6.50 5.92
N CYS A 18 -8.83 6.35 6.70
CA CYS A 18 -8.12 5.08 6.90
C CYS A 18 -8.90 4.11 7.81
N GLY A 19 -10.10 4.51 8.27
CA GLY A 19 -10.98 3.65 9.07
C GLY A 19 -10.47 3.47 10.50
N TRP A 20 -9.87 4.50 11.09
CA TRP A 20 -9.27 4.40 12.43
C TRP A 20 -9.93 5.31 13.47
N GLU A 21 -11.08 5.92 13.19
CA GLU A 21 -11.85 6.61 14.24
C GLU A 21 -12.44 5.59 15.24
N ASN A 22 -12.75 6.01 16.48
CA ASN A 22 -13.31 5.09 17.49
C ASN A 22 -14.79 4.77 17.24
N ASP A 23 -15.47 5.61 16.46
CA ASP A 23 -16.89 5.48 16.09
C ASP A 23 -16.99 5.21 14.57
N LEU A 24 -16.59 4.01 14.16
CA LEU A 24 -16.60 3.61 12.74
C LEU A 24 -17.93 3.00 12.35
N ASP A 25 -18.48 3.51 11.25
CA ASP A 25 -19.51 2.83 10.49
C ASP A 25 -19.03 1.46 9.99
N LYS A 26 -19.98 0.62 9.56
CA LYS A 26 -19.67 -0.74 9.05
C LYS A 26 -18.61 -0.72 7.94
N ILE A 27 -18.66 0.29 7.08
CA ILE A 27 -17.72 0.50 5.97
C ILE A 27 -16.32 0.86 6.49
N GLY A 28 -16.21 1.75 7.48
CA GLY A 28 -14.94 2.10 8.11
C GLY A 28 -14.25 0.90 8.76
N LYS A 29 -15.01 0.03 9.45
CA LYS A 29 -14.48 -1.23 10.00
C LYS A 29 -13.98 -2.16 8.91
N LEU A 30 -14.70 -2.27 7.79
CA LEU A 30 -14.29 -3.09 6.64
C LEU A 30 -13.00 -2.58 5.98
N LYS A 31 -12.86 -1.26 5.79
CA LYS A 31 -11.62 -0.64 5.27
C LYS A 31 -10.42 -0.94 6.16
N ARG A 32 -10.59 -0.83 7.48
CA ARG A 32 -9.54 -1.16 8.45
C ARG A 32 -9.16 -2.64 8.38
N LEU A 33 -10.16 -3.52 8.33
CA LEU A 33 -9.92 -4.95 8.22
C LEU A 33 -9.18 -5.28 6.92
N ALA A 34 -9.62 -4.76 5.78
CA ALA A 34 -8.94 -4.94 4.50
C ALA A 34 -7.50 -4.41 4.52
N GLY A 35 -7.25 -3.27 5.17
CA GLY A 35 -5.90 -2.74 5.38
C GLY A 35 -5.00 -3.70 6.18
N ILE A 36 -5.50 -4.22 7.30
CA ILE A 36 -4.77 -5.18 8.13
C ILE A 36 -4.51 -6.48 7.35
N VAL A 37 -5.53 -7.03 6.70
CA VAL A 37 -5.41 -8.25 5.89
C VAL A 37 -4.40 -8.06 4.77
N ALA A 38 -4.44 -6.93 4.04
CA ALA A 38 -3.46 -6.63 2.99
C ALA A 38 -2.03 -6.62 3.53
N VAL A 39 -1.78 -5.95 4.66
CA VAL A 39 -0.44 -5.89 5.28
C VAL A 39 0.01 -7.27 5.74
N VAL A 40 -0.86 -8.05 6.38
CA VAL A 40 -0.54 -9.41 6.83
C VAL A 40 -0.28 -10.34 5.65
N SER A 41 -1.10 -10.29 4.61
CA SER A 41 -0.90 -11.07 3.38
C SER A 41 0.43 -10.71 2.70
N LEU A 42 0.75 -9.42 2.60
CA LEU A 42 2.03 -8.96 2.05
C LEU A 42 3.21 -9.45 2.90
N LEU A 43 3.08 -9.42 4.24
CA LEU A 43 4.10 -9.94 5.15
C LEU A 43 4.31 -11.44 4.94
N VAL A 44 3.24 -12.24 4.88
CA VAL A 44 3.32 -13.68 4.62
C VAL A 44 4.02 -13.96 3.29
N MET A 45 3.61 -13.29 2.21
CA MET A 45 4.24 -13.45 0.90
C MET A 45 5.72 -13.04 0.89
N THR A 46 6.07 -12.00 1.64
CA THR A 46 7.46 -11.56 1.81
C THR A 46 8.25 -12.64 2.51
N LEU A 47 7.78 -13.13 3.64
CA LEU A 47 8.47 -14.18 4.40
C LEU A 47 8.66 -15.46 3.58
N THR A 48 7.66 -15.86 2.79
CA THR A 48 7.78 -17.04 1.92
C THR A 48 8.70 -16.82 0.73
N ALA A 49 8.71 -15.62 0.13
CA ALA A 49 9.61 -15.30 -0.98
C ALA A 49 11.07 -15.18 -0.53
N PHE A 50 11.30 -14.62 0.66
CA PHE A 50 12.64 -14.42 1.20
C PHE A 50 13.22 -15.68 1.85
N SER A 51 12.41 -16.58 2.40
CA SER A 51 12.90 -17.79 3.07
C SER A 51 13.69 -18.70 2.12
N GLY A 52 13.19 -18.96 0.90
CA GLY A 52 13.93 -19.76 -0.09
C GLY A 52 15.24 -19.09 -0.53
N ARG A 53 15.21 -17.78 -0.74
CA ARG A 53 16.37 -17.02 -1.21
C ARG A 53 17.47 -16.85 -0.15
N LEU A 54 17.09 -16.60 1.11
CA LEU A 54 18.06 -16.41 2.21
C LEU A 54 18.70 -17.71 2.68
N ILE A 55 17.95 -18.82 2.67
CA ILE A 55 18.41 -20.08 3.28
C ILE A 55 19.22 -20.91 2.28
N SER A 56 18.80 -20.96 1.01
CA SER A 56 19.34 -21.92 0.04
C SER A 56 19.88 -21.28 -1.23
N ASN A 57 19.73 -19.95 -1.42
CA ASN A 57 19.95 -19.28 -2.71
C ASN A 57 19.21 -19.94 -3.89
N GLU A 58 18.16 -20.70 -3.59
CA GLU A 58 17.35 -21.42 -4.57
C GLU A 58 16.04 -20.67 -4.81
N LEU A 59 15.42 -20.98 -5.95
CA LEU A 59 14.06 -20.53 -6.25
C LEU A 59 13.08 -21.11 -5.23
N MET A 60 12.01 -20.37 -4.95
CA MET A 60 10.98 -20.78 -3.98
C MET A 60 10.26 -22.04 -4.47
N THR A 61 10.32 -23.13 -3.71
CA THR A 61 9.70 -24.42 -4.03
C THR A 61 8.78 -24.93 -2.92
N GLY A 62 8.03 -26.00 -3.19
CA GLY A 62 7.25 -26.73 -2.20
C GLY A 62 6.16 -25.89 -1.50
N TYR A 63 6.01 -26.09 -0.18
CA TYR A 63 4.97 -25.41 0.60
C TYR A 63 5.11 -23.89 0.63
N ALA A 64 6.33 -23.34 0.55
CA ALA A 64 6.54 -21.89 0.52
C ALA A 64 5.91 -21.27 -0.74
N LEU A 65 6.08 -21.92 -1.89
CA LEU A 65 5.46 -21.52 -3.15
C LEU A 65 3.94 -21.61 -3.08
N MET A 66 3.40 -22.71 -2.52
CA MET A 66 1.95 -22.88 -2.35
C MET A 66 1.33 -21.78 -1.49
N ILE A 67 1.96 -21.45 -0.35
CA ILE A 67 1.49 -20.38 0.54
C ILE A 67 1.60 -19.03 -0.14
N HIS A 68 2.72 -18.74 -0.83
CA HIS A 68 2.93 -17.48 -1.53
C HIS A 68 1.86 -17.24 -2.60
N VAL A 69 1.68 -18.20 -3.50
CA VAL A 69 0.71 -18.11 -4.60
C VAL A 69 -0.72 -18.13 -4.07
N GLY A 70 -1.02 -18.92 -3.04
CA GLY A 70 -2.34 -18.96 -2.42
C GLY A 70 -2.70 -17.66 -1.69
N THR A 71 -1.72 -16.94 -1.14
CA THR A 71 -1.93 -15.68 -0.42
C THR A 71 -2.03 -14.48 -1.37
N ALA A 72 -1.43 -14.55 -2.55
CA ALA A 72 -1.40 -13.45 -3.52
C ALA A 72 -2.80 -12.94 -3.95
N PRO A 73 -3.80 -13.79 -4.25
CA PRO A 73 -5.16 -13.33 -4.55
C PRO A 73 -5.81 -12.57 -3.38
N VAL A 74 -5.58 -13.00 -2.14
CA VAL A 74 -6.12 -12.33 -0.94
C VAL A 74 -5.54 -10.93 -0.81
N PHE A 75 -4.23 -10.78 -0.99
CA PHE A 75 -3.58 -9.48 -1.05
C PHE A 75 -4.15 -8.60 -2.17
N LEU A 76 -4.26 -9.14 -3.38
CA LEU A 76 -4.73 -8.40 -4.56
C LEU A 76 -6.16 -7.88 -4.37
N LEU A 77 -7.08 -8.71 -3.88
CA LEU A 77 -8.46 -8.32 -3.60
C LEU A 77 -8.53 -7.20 -2.56
N CYS A 78 -7.75 -7.31 -1.48
CA CYS A 78 -7.70 -6.26 -0.47
C CYS A 78 -7.08 -4.97 -1.02
N ALA A 79 -6.00 -5.06 -1.81
CA ALA A 79 -5.35 -3.91 -2.42
C ALA A 79 -6.29 -3.17 -3.38
N VAL A 80 -7.03 -3.89 -4.23
CA VAL A 80 -8.03 -3.30 -5.13
C VAL A 80 -9.17 -2.64 -4.34
N PHE A 81 -9.66 -3.30 -3.29
CA PHE A 81 -10.69 -2.72 -2.43
C PHE A 81 -10.20 -1.43 -1.75
N LEU A 82 -8.98 -1.41 -1.23
CA LEU A 82 -8.37 -0.21 -0.64
C LEU A 82 -8.15 0.87 -1.69
N LEU A 83 -7.68 0.51 -2.89
CA LEU A 83 -7.52 1.44 -4.01
C LEU A 83 -8.83 2.16 -4.30
N ILE A 84 -9.92 1.43 -4.51
CA ILE A 84 -11.24 2.02 -4.83
C ILE A 84 -11.74 2.88 -3.68
N THR A 85 -11.59 2.41 -2.44
CA THR A 85 -12.18 3.08 -1.28
C THR A 85 -11.37 4.26 -0.75
N TRP A 86 -10.07 4.33 -1.06
CA TRP A 86 -9.14 5.36 -0.60
C TRP A 86 -8.67 6.31 -1.71
N ALA A 87 -8.82 5.97 -3.00
CA ALA A 87 -8.33 6.77 -4.12
C ALA A 87 -8.80 8.23 -4.08
N HIS A 88 -10.08 8.46 -3.75
CA HIS A 88 -10.62 9.82 -3.67
C HIS A 88 -9.94 10.64 -2.55
N GLN A 89 -9.70 10.04 -1.39
CA GLN A 89 -9.08 10.72 -0.24
C GLN A 89 -7.57 10.89 -0.41
N CYS A 90 -6.94 9.98 -1.16
CA CYS A 90 -5.54 10.04 -1.56
C CYS A 90 -5.30 10.92 -2.79
N ARG A 91 -6.31 11.63 -3.31
CA ARG A 91 -6.10 12.55 -4.43
C ARG A 91 -5.15 13.67 -4.01
N LEU A 92 -4.12 13.91 -4.82
CA LEU A 92 -3.18 15.01 -4.64
C LEU A 92 -3.90 16.33 -4.90
N THR A 93 -3.92 17.22 -3.90
CA THR A 93 -4.46 18.58 -4.04
C THR A 93 -3.47 19.50 -4.75
N GLU A 94 -3.93 20.66 -5.22
CA GLU A 94 -3.06 21.64 -5.88
C GLU A 94 -1.91 22.09 -4.97
N ASP A 95 -2.19 22.31 -3.68
CA ASP A 95 -1.16 22.67 -2.69
C ASP A 95 -0.10 21.56 -2.52
N GLU A 96 -0.53 20.29 -2.51
CA GLU A 96 0.37 19.14 -2.40
C GLU A 96 1.18 18.92 -3.69
N ARG A 97 0.61 19.24 -4.85
CA ARG A 97 1.33 19.23 -6.13
C ARG A 97 2.39 20.33 -6.18
N ALA A 98 2.03 21.55 -5.78
CA ALA A 98 2.98 22.66 -5.68
C ALA A 98 4.10 22.34 -4.67
N GLU A 99 3.76 21.74 -3.53
CA GLU A 99 4.73 21.25 -2.56
C GLU A 99 5.66 20.17 -3.15
N LEU A 100 5.11 19.21 -3.89
CA LEU A 100 5.90 18.18 -4.56
C LEU A 100 6.90 18.79 -5.54
N THR A 101 6.43 19.72 -6.38
CA THR A 101 7.27 20.44 -7.34
C THR A 101 8.37 21.22 -6.62
N ALA A 102 8.03 21.96 -5.56
CA ALA A 102 9.01 22.71 -4.77
C ALA A 102 10.09 21.78 -4.16
N ARG A 103 9.69 20.62 -3.63
CA ARG A 103 10.64 19.60 -3.11
C ARG A 103 11.53 19.01 -4.21
N LEU A 104 10.99 18.75 -5.39
CA LEU A 104 11.76 18.25 -6.55
C LEU A 104 12.74 19.31 -7.07
N CYS A 105 12.41 20.59 -6.96
CA CYS A 105 13.29 21.71 -7.27
C CYS A 105 14.20 22.13 -6.10
N PHE A 106 14.32 21.31 -5.05
CA PHE A 106 15.14 21.56 -3.86
C PHE A 106 14.85 22.89 -3.14
N GLN A 107 13.61 23.40 -3.23
CA GLN A 107 13.20 24.62 -2.56
C GLN A 107 12.76 24.36 -1.11
N PRO A 108 12.98 25.33 -0.19
CA PRO A 108 12.56 25.18 1.20
C PRO A 108 11.04 25.20 1.32
N VAL A 109 10.46 24.10 1.81
CA VAL A 109 9.02 23.98 2.06
C VAL A 109 8.73 24.01 3.56
N LYS A 110 7.84 24.92 3.99
CA LYS A 110 7.28 24.93 5.36
C LYS A 110 6.14 23.90 5.49
N ALA A 111 6.48 22.62 5.51
CA ALA A 111 5.48 21.54 5.63
C ALA A 111 5.35 21.04 7.08
N LYS A 112 4.67 21.80 7.95
CA LYS A 112 4.45 21.34 9.33
C LYS A 112 3.45 20.17 9.40
N ASP A 113 2.57 20.03 8.41
CA ASP A 113 1.49 19.04 8.42
C ASP A 113 1.10 18.43 7.05
N SER A 114 2.00 18.39 6.08
CA SER A 114 1.67 17.81 4.75
C SER A 114 1.37 16.30 4.76
N LEU A 115 0.25 15.89 4.14
CA LEU A 115 -0.10 14.49 3.88
C LEU A 115 0.55 13.95 2.59
N LEU A 116 1.33 14.77 1.88
CA LEU A 116 1.91 14.44 0.59
C LEU A 116 2.63 13.08 0.60
N LEU A 117 3.50 12.83 1.59
CA LEU A 117 4.28 11.59 1.63
C LEU A 117 3.41 10.33 1.90
N ILE A 118 2.32 10.46 2.65
CA ILE A 118 1.38 9.35 2.88
C ILE A 118 0.63 9.03 1.57
N LYS A 119 0.21 10.06 0.83
CA LYS A 119 -0.45 9.89 -0.46
C LYS A 119 0.49 9.33 -1.52
N LEU A 120 1.74 9.79 -1.56
CA LEU A 120 2.75 9.28 -2.49
C LEU A 120 3.09 7.82 -2.21
N THR A 121 3.26 7.44 -0.94
CA THR A 121 3.52 6.03 -0.59
C THR A 121 2.34 5.13 -0.92
N PHE A 122 1.10 5.61 -0.72
CA PHE A 122 -0.10 4.90 -1.16
C PHE A 122 -0.13 4.70 -2.69
N TRP A 123 0.01 5.77 -3.46
CA TRP A 123 -0.01 5.68 -4.93
C TRP A 123 1.15 4.86 -5.48
N GLY A 124 2.34 4.99 -4.90
CA GLY A 124 3.50 4.18 -5.26
C GLY A 124 3.28 2.69 -4.98
N ALA A 125 2.69 2.33 -3.82
CA ALA A 125 2.36 0.94 -3.51
C ALA A 125 1.32 0.37 -4.49
N MET A 126 0.25 1.14 -4.77
CA MET A 126 -0.77 0.73 -5.74
C MET A 126 -0.19 0.59 -7.15
N PHE A 127 0.68 1.52 -7.55
CA PHE A 127 1.38 1.47 -8.83
C PHE A 127 2.28 0.24 -8.94
N LEU A 128 3.10 -0.07 -7.92
CA LEU A 128 4.00 -1.23 -7.91
C LEU A 128 3.28 -2.57 -7.83
N THR A 129 2.04 -2.59 -7.32
CA THR A 129 1.20 -3.80 -7.32
C THR A 129 0.93 -4.28 -8.75
N VAL A 130 0.72 -3.36 -9.69
CA VAL A 130 0.39 -3.68 -11.09
C VAL A 130 1.52 -4.48 -11.79
N PRO A 131 2.77 -3.96 -11.91
CA PRO A 131 3.84 -4.71 -12.53
C PRO A 131 4.22 -5.96 -11.74
N ALA A 132 4.09 -5.96 -10.40
CA ALA A 132 4.34 -7.16 -9.59
C ALA A 132 3.38 -8.31 -9.94
N CYS A 133 2.09 -8.02 -10.08
CA CYS A 133 1.09 -9.01 -10.48
C CYS A 133 1.21 -9.40 -11.95
N LEU A 134 1.37 -8.41 -12.84
CA LEU A 134 1.42 -8.67 -14.27
C LEU A 134 2.65 -9.50 -14.65
N SER A 135 3.81 -9.22 -14.05
CA SER A 135 5.03 -9.94 -14.38
C SER A 135 4.96 -11.41 -14.00
N ILE A 136 4.44 -11.75 -12.81
CA ILE A 136 4.35 -13.15 -12.38
C ILE A 136 3.27 -13.92 -13.13
N VAL A 137 2.14 -13.28 -13.44
CA VAL A 137 1.10 -13.90 -14.29
C VAL A 137 1.67 -14.20 -15.68
N ALA A 138 2.45 -13.29 -16.26
CA ALA A 138 3.11 -13.52 -17.54
C ALA A 138 4.13 -14.68 -17.49
N VAL A 139 4.85 -14.85 -16.37
CA VAL A 139 5.73 -16.00 -16.14
C VAL A 139 4.93 -17.30 -16.08
N MET A 140 3.78 -17.32 -15.40
CA MET A 140 2.95 -18.53 -15.27
C MET A 140 2.43 -19.07 -16.60
N PHE A 141 2.17 -18.20 -17.58
CA PHE A 141 1.71 -18.60 -18.92
C PHE A 141 2.85 -18.89 -19.89
N THR A 142 4.12 -18.69 -19.49
CA THR A 142 5.31 -18.97 -20.31
C THR A 142 5.28 -18.36 -21.72
N ILE A 143 4.60 -17.21 -21.87
CA ILE A 143 4.34 -16.58 -23.19
C ILE A 143 5.64 -16.09 -23.84
N PHE A 144 6.65 -15.81 -23.02
CA PHE A 144 7.96 -15.31 -23.44
C PHE A 144 9.02 -16.42 -23.40
N GLY A 145 10.03 -16.29 -24.27
CA GLY A 145 11.22 -17.14 -24.25
C GLY A 145 12.03 -16.99 -22.95
N THR A 146 13.04 -17.84 -22.77
CA THR A 146 13.85 -17.96 -21.54
C THR A 146 14.32 -16.63 -20.98
N HIS A 147 14.94 -15.80 -21.82
CA HIS A 147 15.41 -14.46 -21.40
C HIS A 147 14.27 -13.55 -20.91
N GLY A 148 13.10 -13.62 -21.55
CA GLY A 148 11.93 -12.84 -21.13
C GLY A 148 11.39 -13.30 -19.77
N GLN A 149 11.44 -14.61 -19.49
CA GLN A 149 11.03 -15.14 -18.19
C GLN A 149 11.97 -14.68 -17.06
N ASP A 150 13.28 -14.69 -17.29
CA ASP A 150 14.26 -14.19 -16.32
C ASP A 150 14.02 -12.71 -15.99
N VAL A 151 13.77 -11.89 -17.03
CA VAL A 151 13.45 -10.47 -16.86
C VAL A 151 12.16 -10.29 -16.06
N LEU A 152 11.10 -11.04 -16.38
CA LEU A 152 9.82 -10.93 -15.67
C LEU A 152 9.92 -11.36 -14.21
N VAL A 153 10.68 -12.41 -13.90
CA VAL A 153 10.99 -12.82 -12.53
C VAL A 153 11.76 -11.71 -11.81
N GLY A 154 12.75 -11.11 -12.45
CA GLY A 154 13.46 -9.94 -11.92
C GLY A 154 12.51 -8.77 -11.62
N VAL A 155 11.64 -8.42 -12.57
CA VAL A 155 10.62 -7.38 -12.39
C VAL A 155 9.72 -7.71 -11.20
N HIS A 156 9.23 -8.95 -11.08
CA HIS A 156 8.42 -9.38 -9.94
C HIS A 156 9.14 -9.17 -8.59
N GLN A 157 10.41 -9.57 -8.52
CA GLN A 157 11.22 -9.47 -7.30
C GLN A 157 11.48 -8.01 -6.90
N TYR A 158 11.92 -7.16 -7.84
CA TYR A 158 12.24 -5.77 -7.53
C TYR A 158 10.99 -4.93 -7.24
N THR A 159 9.90 -5.16 -7.97
CA THR A 159 8.62 -4.48 -7.71
C THR A 159 8.00 -4.95 -6.39
N GLY A 160 8.10 -6.24 -6.06
CA GLY A 160 7.72 -6.79 -4.76
C GLY A 160 8.52 -6.19 -3.60
N LEU A 161 9.84 -6.06 -3.74
CA LEU A 161 10.68 -5.41 -2.74
C LEU A 161 10.30 -3.93 -2.56
N GLY A 162 10.14 -3.20 -3.66
CA GLY A 162 9.70 -1.80 -3.62
C GLY A 162 8.32 -1.64 -2.95
N LEU A 163 7.39 -2.57 -3.23
CA LEU A 163 6.06 -2.58 -2.63
C LEU A 163 6.12 -2.80 -1.11
N VAL A 164 6.97 -3.71 -0.63
CA VAL A 164 7.19 -3.93 0.81
C VAL A 164 7.76 -2.67 1.46
N LEU A 165 8.80 -2.07 0.87
CA LEU A 165 9.42 -0.85 1.38
C LEU A 165 8.42 0.31 1.48
N LEU A 166 7.65 0.55 0.41
CA LEU A 166 6.62 1.60 0.41
C LEU A 166 5.53 1.32 1.44
N THR A 167 5.11 0.07 1.61
CA THR A 167 4.12 -0.30 2.62
C THR A 167 4.64 -0.06 4.03
N ILE A 168 5.90 -0.42 4.33
CA ILE A 168 6.52 -0.15 5.64
C ILE A 168 6.56 1.36 5.93
N ILE A 169 7.03 2.15 4.95
CA ILE A 169 7.07 3.61 5.09
C ILE A 169 5.65 4.16 5.28
N HIS A 170 4.68 3.68 4.51
CA HIS A 170 3.28 4.11 4.61
C HIS A 170 2.71 3.84 6.01
N VAL A 171 2.83 2.61 6.51
CA VAL A 171 2.36 2.21 7.85
C VAL A 171 3.06 3.04 8.93
N TYR A 172 4.38 3.23 8.84
CA TYR A 172 5.14 4.07 9.77
C TYR A 172 4.63 5.52 9.80
N LEU A 173 4.41 6.13 8.63
CA LEU A 173 3.92 7.52 8.55
C LEU A 173 2.51 7.67 9.08
N VAL A 174 1.64 6.70 8.81
CA VAL A 174 0.28 6.65 9.36
C VAL A 174 0.36 6.55 10.88
N LEU A 175 1.10 5.59 11.44
CA LEU A 175 1.27 5.42 12.89
C LEU A 175 1.84 6.67 13.56
N ARG A 176 2.91 7.25 13.01
CA ARG A 176 3.56 8.46 13.55
C ARG A 176 2.59 9.65 13.63
N ARG A 177 1.68 9.78 12.68
CA ARG A 177 0.66 10.84 12.68
C ARG A 177 -0.51 10.58 13.63
N ARG A 178 -0.72 9.33 14.05
CA ARG A 178 -1.76 8.98 15.03
C ARG A 178 -1.29 9.19 16.47
N LEU A 179 0.02 9.08 16.70
CA LEU A 179 0.65 9.27 18.00
C LEU A 179 0.98 10.75 18.31
N LYS A 180 0.93 11.63 17.31
CA LYS A 180 1.06 13.08 17.45
C LYS A 180 -0.31 13.72 17.65
#